data_AF-A0A2S6TAU7-F1
#
_entry.id   AF-A0A2S6TAU7-F1
#
_cell.length_a   1.000
_cell.length_b   1.000
_cell.length_c   1.000
_cell.angle_alpha   90.00
_cell.angle_beta   90.00
_cell.angle_gamma   90.00
#
_symmetry.space_group_name_H-M   'P 1'
#
loop_
_entity.id
_entity.type
_entity.pdbx_description
1 polymer ?
#
loop_
_entity_poly.entity_id
_entity_poly.type
_entity_poly.pdbx_seq_one_letter_code
_entity_poly.pdbx_strand_id
1 'polypeptide(L)'
;MCQGLATTGVVGTITNGEGGSIGLRQDMDALDMEEQTEVDYASLIPGKMHACGHDGHTEMLLGAAKYLAQTKAFRGTVQLIFQPVEEMAGGGRVMVEEGLFDKFPVTASLWHAQLA
;
A
#
# COMPACT_ATOMS: atom_id res chain seq x y z
N MET A 1 0.74 1.30 -13.99
CA MET A 1 0.92 0.38 -12.84
C MET A 1 2.27 -0.27 -12.97
N CYS A 2 3.05 -0.30 -11.89
CA CYS A 2 4.31 -1.04 -11.78
C CYS A 2 4.13 -2.13 -10.73
N GLN A 3 4.69 -3.31 -10.99
CA GLN A 3 4.63 -4.47 -10.11
C GLN A 3 6.04 -5.02 -9.93
N GLY A 4 6.26 -5.77 -8.84
CA GLY A 4 7.52 -6.47 -8.59
C GLY A 4 8.57 -5.66 -7.85
N LEU A 5 8.24 -4.46 -7.36
CA LEU A 5 9.11 -3.68 -6.48
C LEU A 5 9.22 -4.39 -5.13
N ALA A 6 10.42 -4.67 -4.65
CA ALA A 6 10.64 -5.53 -3.49
C ALA A 6 9.90 -6.88 -3.61
N THR A 7 9.99 -7.52 -4.79
CA THR A 7 9.35 -8.80 -5.16
C THR A 7 7.83 -8.71 -5.39
N THR A 8 7.04 -8.18 -4.45
CA THR A 8 5.56 -8.19 -4.53
C THR A 8 4.92 -6.80 -4.46
N GLY A 9 5.70 -5.76 -4.22
CA GLY A 9 5.20 -4.39 -4.14
C GLY A 9 4.64 -3.88 -5.47
N VAL A 10 3.66 -2.99 -5.35
CA VAL A 10 2.88 -2.46 -6.47
C VAL A 10 2.75 -0.95 -6.35
N VAL A 11 2.91 -0.25 -7.47
CA VAL A 11 2.67 1.20 -7.57
C VAL A 11 1.64 1.51 -8.64
N GLY A 12 0.54 2.13 -8.24
CA GLY A 12 -0.47 2.72 -9.12
C GLY A 12 -0.23 4.21 -9.30
N THR A 13 -0.46 4.74 -10.50
CA THR A 13 -0.31 6.18 -10.78
C THR A 13 -1.61 6.73 -11.32
N ILE A 14 -2.15 7.76 -10.68
CA ILE A 14 -3.31 8.50 -11.17
C ILE A 14 -2.91 9.96 -11.40
N THR A 15 -2.96 10.40 -12.66
CA THR A 15 -2.71 11.80 -13.02
C THR A 15 -4.02 12.51 -13.40
N ASN A 16 -4.12 13.78 -13.03
CA ASN A 16 -5.18 14.68 -13.45
C ASN A 16 -4.67 16.11 -13.65
N GLY A 17 -4.31 16.47 -14.89
CA GLY A 17 -3.77 17.78 -15.22
C GLY A 17 -2.42 18.09 -14.54
N GLU A 18 -1.99 19.34 -14.67
CA GLU A 18 -0.76 19.83 -14.06
C GLU A 18 -0.93 20.08 -12.55
N GLY A 19 0.12 19.76 -11.78
CA GLY A 19 0.18 19.94 -10.33
C GLY A 19 1.33 19.14 -9.71
N GLY A 20 1.43 19.20 -8.38
CA GLY A 20 2.38 18.40 -7.60
C GLY A 20 2.06 16.90 -7.59
N SER A 21 2.90 16.13 -6.90
CA SER A 21 2.77 14.68 -6.81
C SER A 21 2.74 14.23 -5.35
N ILE A 22 1.74 13.46 -4.94
CA ILE A 22 1.66 12.91 -3.58
C ILE A 22 1.73 11.39 -3.60
N GLY A 23 2.42 10.81 -2.62
CA GLY A 23 2.41 9.37 -2.36
C GLY A 23 1.40 9.01 -1.27
N LEU A 24 0.57 8.00 -1.52
CA LEU A 24 -0.28 7.36 -0.52
C LEU A 24 0.21 5.93 -0.37
N ARG A 25 0.82 5.59 0.77
CA ARG A 25 1.39 4.27 1.04
C ARG A 25 0.53 3.48 2.01
N GLN A 26 0.32 2.20 1.72
CA GLN A 26 -0.23 1.20 2.64
C GLN A 26 0.55 -0.12 2.53
N ASP A 27 0.62 -0.87 3.62
CA ASP A 27 1.21 -2.20 3.74
C ASP A 27 0.23 -3.32 3.34
N MET A 28 0.77 -4.52 3.09
CA MET A 28 0.01 -5.65 2.55
C MET A 28 0.26 -6.99 3.27
N ASP A 29 1.26 -7.11 4.14
CA ASP A 29 1.65 -8.41 4.70
C ASP A 29 0.73 -8.89 5.84
N ALA A 30 0.81 -10.18 6.15
CA ALA A 30 0.13 -10.80 7.27
C ALA A 30 1.17 -11.27 8.29
N LEU A 31 0.71 -11.69 9.47
CA LEU A 31 1.55 -12.25 10.52
C LEU A 31 1.51 -13.78 10.54
N ASP A 32 2.58 -14.37 11.06
CA ASP A 32 2.72 -15.81 11.33
C ASP A 32 2.01 -16.17 12.65
N MET A 33 0.68 -16.17 12.62
CA MET A 33 -0.14 -16.52 13.78
C MET A 33 -1.48 -17.13 13.38
N GLU A 34 -2.02 -17.98 14.25
CA GLU A 34 -3.33 -18.59 14.06
C GLU A 34 -4.44 -17.56 14.31
N GLU A 35 -5.42 -17.51 13.40
CA GLU A 35 -6.59 -16.66 13.58
C GLU A 35 -7.59 -17.28 14.58
N GLN A 36 -8.04 -16.49 15.55
CA GLN A 36 -8.96 -16.93 16.62
C GLN A 36 -10.24 -16.08 16.69
N THR A 37 -10.57 -15.40 15.60
CA THR A 37 -11.69 -14.44 15.53
C THR A 37 -13.05 -15.14 15.41
N GLU A 38 -13.08 -16.39 14.91
CA GLU A 38 -14.28 -17.18 14.64
C GLU A 38 -15.29 -16.49 13.69
N VAL A 39 -14.81 -15.57 12.83
CA VAL A 39 -15.66 -14.87 11.84
C VAL A 39 -15.83 -15.69 10.55
N ASP A 40 -16.94 -15.45 9.84
CA ASP A 40 -17.26 -16.15 8.58
C ASP A 40 -16.22 -15.96 7.46
N TYR A 41 -15.38 -14.91 7.57
CA TYR A 41 -14.33 -14.57 6.62
C TYR A 41 -12.91 -14.79 7.20
N ALA A 42 -12.78 -15.61 8.24
CA ALA A 42 -11.49 -15.94 8.83
C ALA A 42 -10.52 -16.55 7.78
N SER A 43 -9.23 -16.42 8.06
CA SER A 43 -8.15 -16.93 7.24
C SER A 43 -8.35 -18.42 6.93
N LEU A 44 -8.25 -18.75 5.65
CA LEU A 44 -8.25 -20.13 5.16
C LEU A 44 -6.84 -20.74 5.18
N ILE A 45 -5.82 -19.96 5.54
CA ILE A 45 -4.42 -20.39 5.59
C ILE A 45 -4.03 -20.58 7.06
N PRO A 46 -3.83 -21.82 7.52
CA PRO A 46 -3.42 -22.09 8.91
C PRO A 46 -2.14 -21.35 9.27
N GLY A 47 -2.09 -20.80 10.48
CA GLY A 47 -0.94 -20.04 11.00
C GLY A 47 -0.69 -18.69 10.31
N LYS A 48 -1.67 -18.14 9.57
CA LYS A 48 -1.59 -16.80 8.98
C LYS A 48 -2.82 -15.96 9.32
N MET A 49 -2.61 -14.72 9.76
CA MET A 49 -3.68 -13.77 10.07
C MET A 49 -3.25 -12.33 9.75
N HIS A 50 -4.14 -11.52 9.18
CA HIS A 50 -3.96 -10.06 9.10
C HIS A 50 -4.28 -9.38 10.44
N ALA A 51 -3.58 -9.76 11.51
CA ALA A 51 -3.89 -9.29 12.86
C ALA A 51 -3.55 -7.80 13.09
N CYS A 52 -2.78 -7.19 12.20
CA CYS A 52 -2.46 -5.76 12.22
C CYS A 52 -3.37 -4.92 11.29
N GLY A 53 -4.25 -5.55 10.51
CA GLY A 53 -5.22 -4.84 9.65
C GLY A 53 -4.68 -4.39 8.28
N HIS A 54 -3.56 -4.95 7.80
CA HIS A 54 -3.00 -4.62 6.48
C HIS A 54 -3.93 -4.96 5.31
N ASP A 55 -4.83 -5.93 5.49
CA ASP A 55 -5.96 -6.18 4.60
C ASP A 55 -6.90 -4.97 4.50
N GLY A 56 -7.29 -4.39 5.65
CA GLY A 56 -8.06 -3.17 5.73
C GLY A 56 -7.33 -1.96 5.15
N HIS A 57 -6.02 -1.84 5.38
CA HIS A 57 -5.20 -0.77 4.81
C HIS A 57 -5.15 -0.84 3.29
N THR A 58 -4.91 -2.04 2.76
CA THR A 58 -4.94 -2.30 1.32
C THR A 58 -6.29 -1.94 0.72
N GLU A 59 -7.39 -2.34 1.36
CA GLU A 59 -8.75 -2.02 0.88
C GLU A 59 -9.02 -0.52 0.92
N MET A 60 -8.63 0.19 1.98
CA MET A 60 -8.78 1.65 2.06
C MET A 60 -8.04 2.37 0.93
N LEU A 61 -6.83 1.92 0.58
CA LEU A 61 -6.07 2.51 -0.52
C LEU A 61 -6.71 2.21 -1.89
N LEU A 62 -7.24 1.00 -2.09
CA LEU A 62 -8.00 0.65 -3.29
C LEU A 62 -9.29 1.48 -3.41
N GLY A 63 -10.01 1.69 -2.31
CA GLY A 63 -11.18 2.57 -2.25
C GLY A 63 -10.84 4.01 -2.63
N ALA A 64 -9.77 4.56 -2.07
CA ALA A 64 -9.26 5.88 -2.43
C ALA A 64 -8.86 5.96 -3.92
N ALA A 65 -8.14 4.94 -4.42
CA ALA A 65 -7.76 4.84 -5.82
C ALA A 65 -8.96 4.88 -6.76
N LYS A 66 -10.00 4.08 -6.45
CA LYS A 66 -11.25 4.04 -7.21
C LYS A 66 -11.94 5.40 -7.21
N TYR A 67 -12.09 6.03 -6.05
CA TYR A 67 -12.72 7.35 -5.92
C TYR A 67 -11.96 8.42 -6.70
N LEU A 68 -10.63 8.48 -6.57
CA LEU A 68 -9.78 9.45 -7.26
C LEU A 68 -9.79 9.23 -8.77
N ALA A 69 -9.77 7.98 -9.22
CA ALA A 69 -9.84 7.64 -10.64
C ALA A 69 -11.18 8.04 -11.27
N GLN A 70 -12.29 7.84 -10.57
CA GLN A 70 -13.64 8.13 -11.05
C GLN A 70 -13.99 9.62 -11.02
N THR A 71 -13.71 10.29 -9.90
CA THR A 71 -14.14 11.68 -9.70
C THR A 71 -13.16 12.68 -10.28
N LYS A 72 -11.87 12.34 -10.28
CA LYS A 72 -10.77 13.25 -10.65
C LYS A 72 -10.87 14.59 -9.89
N ALA A 73 -11.38 14.57 -8.65
CA ALA A 73 -11.57 15.74 -7.80
C ALA A 73 -10.26 16.24 -7.16
N PHE A 74 -9.20 16.35 -7.96
CA PHE A 74 -7.86 16.82 -7.56
C PHE A 74 -7.10 17.31 -8.80
N ARG A 75 -5.93 17.94 -8.64
CA ARG A 75 -5.00 18.22 -9.74
C ARG A 75 -3.59 17.72 -9.40
N GLY A 76 -2.85 17.25 -10.40
CA GLY A 76 -1.51 16.69 -10.24
C GLY A 76 -1.48 15.16 -10.32
N THR A 77 -0.58 14.54 -9.57
CA THR A 77 -0.37 13.07 -9.59
C THR A 77 -0.49 12.46 -8.20
N VAL A 78 -1.12 11.29 -8.13
CA VAL A 78 -1.18 10.46 -6.92
C VAL A 78 -0.49 9.13 -7.22
N GLN A 79 0.54 8.80 -6.44
CA GLN A 79 1.22 7.52 -6.43
C GLN A 79 0.64 6.65 -5.30
N LEU A 80 -0.01 5.56 -5.65
CA LEU A 80 -0.61 4.60 -4.73
C LEU A 80 0.41 3.48 -4.51
N ILE A 81 1.02 3.43 -3.34
CA ILE A 81 2.17 2.56 -3.04
C ILE A 81 1.69 1.45 -2.11
N PHE A 82 1.63 0.23 -2.64
CA PHE A 82 1.32 -0.97 -1.88
C PHE A 82 2.63 -1.65 -1.52
N GLN A 83 3.01 -1.55 -0.25
CA GLN A 83 4.29 -2.00 0.26
C GLN A 83 4.20 -3.42 0.81
N PRO A 84 5.14 -4.31 0.49
CA PRO A 84 5.23 -5.61 1.14
C PRO A 84 6.05 -5.52 2.45
N VAL A 85 5.99 -6.57 3.26
CA VAL A 85 6.93 -6.88 4.36
C VAL A 85 7.20 -5.66 5.28
N GLU A 86 6.13 -5.07 5.80
CA GLU A 86 6.22 -4.03 6.82
C GLU A 86 6.63 -4.61 8.17
N GLU A 87 6.06 -5.75 8.57
CA GLU A 87 6.21 -6.31 9.94
C GLU A 87 7.65 -6.79 10.23
N MET A 88 8.43 -7.03 9.17
CA MET A 88 9.85 -7.41 9.26
C MET A 88 10.78 -6.25 8.87
N ALA A 89 10.24 -5.02 8.80
CA ALA A 89 10.93 -3.76 8.48
C ALA A 89 11.75 -3.78 7.18
N GLY A 90 11.35 -4.61 6.21
CA GLY A 90 12.16 -4.91 5.02
C GLY A 90 11.68 -4.22 3.75
N GLY A 91 10.39 -4.33 3.44
CA GLY A 91 9.92 -4.06 2.08
C GLY A 91 9.99 -2.59 1.69
N GLY A 92 9.67 -1.67 2.60
CA GLY A 92 9.76 -0.22 2.32
C GLY A 92 11.18 0.21 1.94
N ARG A 93 12.19 -0.28 2.69
CA ARG A 93 13.60 -0.02 2.40
C ARG A 93 13.98 -0.57 1.02
N VAL A 94 13.63 -1.83 0.73
CA VAL A 94 13.97 -2.46 -0.56
C VAL A 94 13.28 -1.75 -1.72
N MET A 95 12.03 -1.30 -1.58
CA MET A 95 11.36 -0.51 -2.63
C MET A 95 12.11 0.78 -2.92
N VAL A 96 12.60 1.48 -1.89
CA VAL A 96 13.42 2.70 -2.06
C VAL A 96 14.74 2.39 -2.74
N GLU A 97 15.45 1.33 -2.30
CA GLU A 97 16.71 0.87 -2.92
C GLU A 97 16.53 0.47 -4.40
N GLU A 98 15.37 -0.06 -4.77
CA GLU A 98 14.99 -0.39 -6.15
C GLU A 98 14.45 0.82 -6.96
N GLY A 99 14.54 2.02 -6.39
CA GLY A 99 14.27 3.27 -7.07
C GLY A 99 12.80 3.69 -7.07
N LEU A 100 12.04 3.37 -6.00
CA LEU A 100 10.64 3.82 -5.85
C LEU A 100 10.49 5.31 -6.15
N PHE A 101 11.28 6.18 -5.53
CA PHE A 101 11.15 7.63 -5.70
C PHE A 101 11.83 8.17 -6.96
N ASP A 102 12.76 7.43 -7.55
CA ASP A 102 13.34 7.77 -8.85
C ASP A 102 12.33 7.51 -9.98
N LYS A 103 11.59 6.40 -9.88
CA LYS A 103 10.56 6.01 -10.85
C LYS A 103 9.24 6.76 -10.62
N PHE A 104 8.91 7.05 -9.36
CA PHE A 104 7.65 7.65 -8.94
C PHE A 104 7.90 8.84 -8.02
N PRO A 105 8.37 9.98 -8.55
CA PRO A 105 8.69 11.14 -7.76
C PRO A 105 7.45 11.71 -7.06
N VAL A 106 7.58 12.04 -5.78
CA VAL A 106 6.54 12.65 -4.95
C VAL A 106 7.12 13.86 -4.21
N THR A 107 6.34 14.91 -4.05
CA THR A 107 6.69 16.10 -3.26
C THR A 107 6.35 15.96 -1.79
N ALA A 108 5.40 15.07 -1.47
CA ALA A 108 5.04 14.67 -0.12
C ALA A 108 4.51 13.24 -0.15
N SER A 109 4.63 12.52 0.96
CA SER A 109 4.06 11.18 1.10
C SER A 109 3.37 11.04 2.45
N LEU A 110 2.16 10.48 2.43
CA LEU A 110 1.44 10.08 3.62
C LEU A 110 1.72 8.60 3.88
N TRP A 111 2.25 8.33 5.07
CA TRP A 111 2.53 7.00 5.56
C TRP A 111 1.60 6.73 6.73
N HIS A 112 0.73 5.74 6.56
CA HIS A 112 0.19 5.09 7.73
C HIS A 112 1.26 4.12 8.24
N ALA A 113 1.63 4.27 9.50
CA ALA A 113 2.44 3.32 10.25
C ALA A 113 1.58 2.87 11.43
N GLN A 114 1.48 1.57 11.66
CA GLN A 114 1.03 1.13 12.98
C GLN A 114 2.05 1.64 14.01
N LEU A 115 1.56 2.35 15.02
CA LEU A 115 2.36 2.60 16.22
C LEU A 115 2.54 1.23 16.89
N ALA A 116 3.69 0.61 16.67
CA ALA A 116 4.21 -0.45 17.53
C ALA A 116 4.60 0.11 18.91
#